data_AF-A0A1X6YLE1-F1
#
_entry.id   AF-A0A1X6YLE1-F1
#
_cell.length_a   1.000
_cell.length_b   1.000
_cell.length_c   1.000
_cell.angle_alpha   90.00
_cell.angle_beta   90.00
_cell.angle_gamma   90.00
#
_symmetry.space_group_name_H-M   'P 1'
#
loop_
_entity.id
_entity.type
_entity.pdbx_description
1 polymer ?
#
loop_
_entity_poly.entity_id
_entity_poly.type
_entity_poly.pdbx_seq_one_letter_code
_entity_poly.pdbx_strand_id
1 'polypeptide(L)'
;MSVEYPGGYDPDLRLSRNFGMLHDKESSACVIRKSFILDPAMRVHMISEYPLFVGRNIDELLRVIRALQLRAETGAATPADWHWGDVAIIADNRTEADVIRQFRARSAQLMPYLRVVDPTQT
;
A
#
# COMPACT_ATOMS: atom_id res chain seq x y z
N MET A 1 21.36 -19.00 -5.40
CA MET A 1 20.20 -18.10 -5.20
C MET A 1 20.24 -17.10 -6.34
N SER A 2 19.25 -17.10 -7.24
CA SER A 2 19.15 -16.16 -8.37
C SER A 2 18.23 -15.00 -8.01
N VAL A 3 18.55 -13.79 -8.50
CA VAL A 3 17.70 -12.62 -8.41
C VAL A 3 16.95 -12.48 -9.74
N GLU A 4 15.61 -12.49 -9.69
CA GLU A 4 14.75 -12.57 -10.89
C GLU A 4 14.14 -11.23 -11.31
N TYR A 5 14.62 -10.12 -10.75
CA TYR A 5 14.16 -8.77 -11.07
C TYR A 5 15.34 -7.89 -11.52
N PRO A 6 15.08 -6.84 -12.33
CA PRO A 6 16.15 -5.97 -12.82
C PRO A 6 16.76 -5.14 -11.69
N GLY A 7 18.07 -4.90 -11.78
CA GLY A 7 18.79 -3.93 -10.97
C GLY A 7 19.03 -2.64 -11.75
N GLY A 8 18.73 -1.49 -11.14
CA GLY A 8 19.11 -0.19 -11.69
C GLY A 8 20.59 0.11 -11.46
N TYR A 9 21.23 0.79 -12.40
CA TYR A 9 22.60 1.29 -12.28
C TYR A 9 22.60 2.82 -12.39
N ASP A 10 22.89 3.51 -11.28
CA ASP A 10 22.86 4.98 -11.15
C ASP A 10 24.21 5.52 -10.63
N PRO A 11 25.29 5.44 -11.42
CA PRO A 11 26.64 5.78 -10.96
C PRO A 11 26.80 7.26 -10.60
N ASP A 12 26.04 8.14 -11.27
CA ASP A 12 26.10 9.59 -11.04
C ASP A 12 25.14 10.07 -9.95
N LEU A 13 24.38 9.15 -9.33
CA LEU A 13 23.34 9.42 -8.33
C LEU A 13 22.27 10.41 -8.82
N ARG A 14 22.00 10.47 -10.13
CA ARG A 14 21.02 11.43 -10.69
C ARG A 14 19.61 11.01 -10.35
N LEU A 15 19.30 9.72 -10.48
CA LEU A 15 18.01 9.18 -10.08
C LEU A 15 17.85 9.32 -8.57
N SER A 16 18.87 8.92 -7.82
CA SER A 16 18.87 8.97 -6.36
C SER A 16 18.63 10.38 -5.80
N ARG A 17 19.22 11.42 -6.41
CA ARG A 17 18.92 12.82 -6.06
C ARG A 17 17.48 13.21 -6.38
N ASN A 18 17.01 12.91 -7.58
CA ASN A 18 15.65 13.28 -8.01
C ASN A 18 14.56 12.64 -7.15
N PHE A 19 14.81 11.44 -6.62
CA PHE A 19 13.88 10.72 -5.75
C PHE A 19 14.14 10.95 -4.25
N GLY A 20 15.03 11.87 -3.88
CA GLY A 20 15.32 12.22 -2.49
C GLY A 20 15.85 11.03 -1.68
N MET A 21 16.77 10.26 -2.25
CA MET A 21 17.40 9.10 -1.60
C MET A 21 18.75 9.45 -0.93
N LEU A 22 19.24 10.68 -1.09
CA LEU A 22 20.47 11.15 -0.43
C LEU A 22 20.11 11.94 0.82
N HIS A 23 20.61 11.49 1.97
CA HIS A 23 20.39 12.14 3.26
C HIS A 23 21.75 12.45 3.88
N ASP A 24 22.14 13.73 3.86
CA ASP A 24 23.47 14.18 4.31
C ASP A 24 23.78 13.82 5.77
N LYS A 25 22.75 13.68 6.61
CA LYS A 25 22.88 13.26 8.02
C LYS A 25 23.07 11.75 8.20
N GLU A 26 22.75 10.94 7.19
CA GLU A 26 22.93 9.48 7.20
C GLU A 26 24.22 9.08 6.50
N SER A 27 24.45 9.59 5.28
CA SER A 27 25.67 9.36 4.51
C SER A 27 25.78 10.31 3.32
N SER A 28 26.99 10.79 3.08
CA SER A 28 27.34 11.56 1.87
C SER A 28 27.70 10.68 0.67
N ALA A 29 27.81 9.35 0.86
CA ALA A 29 28.31 8.40 -0.14
C ALA A 29 27.31 7.31 -0.53
N CYS A 30 26.28 7.08 0.27
CA CYS A 30 25.32 6.00 0.09
C CYS A 30 23.87 6.51 0.11
N VAL A 31 23.01 5.87 -0.68
CA VAL A 31 21.57 6.14 -0.69
C VAL A 31 20.88 5.46 0.50
N ILE A 32 19.88 6.13 1.09
CA ILE A 32 18.98 5.49 2.06
C ILE A 32 18.06 4.48 1.36
N ARG A 33 17.39 3.64 2.15
CA ARG A 33 16.52 2.58 1.63
C ARG A 33 15.12 3.14 1.40
N LYS A 34 14.86 3.64 0.20
CA LYS A 34 13.55 4.17 -0.20
C LYS A 34 12.82 3.20 -1.13
N SER A 35 11.54 2.95 -0.85
CA SER A 35 10.65 2.12 -1.65
C SER A 35 9.46 2.95 -2.13
N PHE A 36 9.04 2.69 -3.37
CA PHE A 36 7.88 3.34 -3.99
C PHE A 36 6.92 2.27 -4.52
N ILE A 37 5.62 2.50 -4.34
CA ILE A 37 4.57 1.73 -5.04
C ILE A 37 3.89 2.67 -6.02
N LEU A 38 3.88 2.30 -7.29
CA LEU A 38 3.27 3.07 -8.37
C LEU A 38 2.16 2.27 -9.07
N ASP A 39 1.15 2.96 -9.57
CA ASP A 39 0.15 2.37 -10.46
C ASP A 39 0.57 2.44 -11.94
N PRO A 40 -0.15 1.77 -12.87
CA PRO A 40 0.14 1.83 -14.30
C PRO A 40 0.02 3.23 -14.93
N ALA A 41 -0.62 4.17 -14.25
CA ALA A 41 -0.70 5.58 -14.65
C ALA A 41 0.42 6.43 -14.04
N MET A 42 1.47 5.78 -13.50
CA MET A 42 2.65 6.40 -12.89
C MET A 42 2.36 7.27 -11.66
N ARG A 43 1.23 7.04 -10.97
CA ARG A 43 0.94 7.71 -9.70
C ARG A 43 1.59 6.98 -8.54
N VAL A 44 2.21 7.73 -7.64
CA VAL A 44 2.80 7.19 -6.41
C VAL A 44 1.71 7.01 -5.36
N HIS A 45 1.54 5.78 -4.87
CA HIS A 45 0.56 5.42 -3.83
C HIS A 45 1.21 5.26 -2.45
N MET A 46 2.49 4.90 -2.40
CA MET A 46 3.25 4.76 -1.15
C MET A 46 4.70 5.15 -1.37
N ILE A 47 5.25 5.86 -0.38
CA ILE A 47 6.68 6.08 -0.20
C ILE A 47 7.05 5.57 1.19
N SER A 48 8.08 4.75 1.29
CA SER A 48 8.62 4.29 2.57
C SER A 48 10.13 4.48 2.59
N GLU A 49 10.64 5.07 3.67
CA GLU A 49 12.03 5.48 3.84
C GLU A 49 12.59 4.84 5.11
N TYR A 50 13.69 4.11 4.96
CA TYR A 50 14.44 3.53 6.07
C TYR A 50 15.88 4.04 6.05
N PRO A 51 16.50 4.26 7.23
CA PRO A 51 17.92 4.58 7.32
C PRO A 51 18.77 3.39 6.85
N LEU A 52 20.07 3.64 6.65
CA LEU A 52 21.00 2.66 6.06
C LEU A 52 21.05 1.32 6.82
N PHE A 53 20.92 1.39 8.14
CA PHE A 53 21.10 0.27 9.06
C PHE A 53 19.80 -0.51 9.37
N VAL A 54 18.63 -0.06 8.91
CA VAL A 54 17.35 -0.74 9.16
C VAL A 54 16.86 -1.45 7.90
N GLY A 55 16.55 -2.74 8.01
CA GLY A 55 15.94 -3.52 6.93
C GLY A 55 14.51 -3.10 6.65
N ARG A 56 14.07 -3.24 5.39
CA ARG A 56 12.68 -3.00 4.98
C ARG A 56 11.77 -4.14 5.44
N ASN A 57 10.50 -3.84 5.71
CA ASN A 57 9.48 -4.86 5.90
C ASN A 57 8.79 -5.18 4.57
N ILE A 58 9.10 -6.35 3.98
CA ILE A 58 8.51 -6.76 2.69
C ILE A 58 7.03 -7.13 2.83
N ASP A 59 6.62 -7.66 3.98
CA ASP A 59 5.23 -8.02 4.22
C ASP A 59 4.34 -6.78 4.21
N GLU A 60 4.84 -5.64 4.72
CA GLU A 60 4.12 -4.37 4.63
C GLU A 60 3.95 -3.88 3.19
N LEU A 61 4.98 -4.00 2.35
CA LEU A 61 4.88 -3.66 0.94
C LEU A 61 3.81 -4.51 0.24
N LEU A 62 3.78 -5.83 0.51
CA LEU A 62 2.77 -6.73 -0.03
C LEU A 62 1.38 -6.43 0.50
N ARG A 63 1.25 -6.10 1.79
CA ARG A 63 -0.02 -5.72 2.43
C ARG A 63 -0.62 -4.47 1.79
N VAL A 64 0.20 -3.44 1.56
CA VAL A 64 -0.24 -2.21 0.89
C VAL A 64 -0.63 -2.47 -0.57
N ILE A 65 0.13 -3.28 -1.32
CA ILE A 65 -0.24 -3.67 -2.69
C ILE A 65 -1.62 -4.34 -2.70
N ARG A 66 -1.89 -5.27 -1.78
CA ARG A 66 -3.19 -5.93 -1.67
C ARG A 66 -4.32 -4.96 -1.31
N ALA A 67 -4.07 -4.01 -0.41
CA ALA A 67 -5.04 -2.97 -0.05
C ALA A 67 -5.40 -2.08 -1.26
N LEU A 68 -4.39 -1.70 -2.06
CA LEU A 68 -4.59 -0.90 -3.28
C LEU A 68 -5.39 -1.69 -4.34
N GLN A 69 -5.09 -2.98 -4.52
CA GLN A 69 -5.84 -3.86 -5.41
C GLN A 69 -7.29 -4.04 -4.96
N LEU A 70 -7.53 -4.29 -3.67
CA LEU A 70 -8.88 -4.37 -3.10
C LEU A 70 -9.67 -3.09 -3.37
N ARG A 71 -9.06 -1.92 -3.16
CA ARG A 71 -9.69 -0.63 -3.44
C ARG A 71 -10.01 -0.47 -4.93
N ALA A 72 -9.11 -0.87 -5.82
CA ALA A 72 -9.34 -0.77 -7.26
C ALA A 72 -10.52 -1.63 -7.72
N GLU A 73 -10.70 -2.81 -7.13
CA GLU A 73 -11.79 -3.74 -7.48
C GLU A 73 -13.14 -3.35 -6.84
N THR A 74 -13.10 -2.85 -5.60
CA THR A 74 -14.31 -2.75 -4.76
C THR A 74 -14.68 -1.34 -4.33
N GLY A 75 -13.75 -0.38 -4.45
CA GLY A 75 -13.88 0.95 -3.87
C GLY A 75 -13.82 1.01 -2.34
N ALA A 76 -13.58 -0.12 -1.65
CA ALA A 76 -13.41 -0.11 -0.19
C ALA A 76 -12.10 0.55 0.24
N ALA A 77 -12.10 1.01 1.49
CA ALA A 77 -10.90 1.39 2.22
C ALA A 77 -10.52 0.28 3.23
N THR A 78 -9.26 0.28 3.68
CA THR A 78 -8.75 -0.66 4.68
C THR A 78 -8.49 0.07 6.00
N PRO A 79 -8.90 -0.48 7.16
CA PRO A 79 -8.59 0.10 8.47
C PRO A 79 -7.08 0.05 8.79
N ALA A 80 -6.72 0.62 9.94
CA ALA A 80 -5.39 0.42 10.53
C ALA A 80 -5.12 -1.07 10.77
N ASP A 81 -3.86 -1.49 10.61
CA ASP A 81 -3.39 -2.86 10.81
C ASP A 81 -4.12 -3.94 9.98
N TRP A 82 -4.83 -3.53 8.91
CA TRP A 82 -5.58 -4.44 8.06
C TRP A 82 -4.69 -5.44 7.33
N HIS A 83 -5.07 -6.71 7.37
CA HIS A 83 -4.52 -7.82 6.60
C HIS A 83 -5.57 -8.42 5.65
N TRP A 84 -5.10 -9.20 4.68
CA TRP A 84 -6.00 -9.87 3.74
C TRP A 84 -6.97 -10.80 4.50
N GLY A 85 -8.27 -10.58 4.30
CA GLY A 85 -9.33 -11.29 5.01
C GLY A 85 -9.97 -10.48 6.14
N ASP A 86 -9.32 -9.41 6.62
CA ASP A 86 -9.93 -8.55 7.63
C ASP A 86 -11.06 -7.70 7.04
N VAL A 87 -11.90 -7.16 7.93
CA VAL A 87 -12.99 -6.26 7.58
C VAL A 87 -12.50 -5.05 6.77
N ALA A 88 -13.28 -4.67 5.76
CA ALA A 88 -13.04 -3.49 4.95
C ALA A 88 -14.04 -2.36 5.31
N ILE A 89 -13.67 -1.12 5.04
CA ILE A 89 -14.48 0.07 5.29
C ILE A 89 -15.15 0.52 3.99
N ILE A 90 -16.45 0.79 4.07
CA ILE A 90 -17.22 1.41 2.99
C ILE A 90 -17.31 2.91 3.26
N ALA A 91 -16.61 3.70 2.45
CA ALA A 91 -16.46 5.14 2.64
C ALA A 91 -17.36 5.99 1.72
N ASP A 92 -18.38 5.39 1.11
CA ASP A 92 -19.27 6.05 0.16
C ASP A 92 -20.76 5.85 0.49
N ASN A 93 -21.61 6.46 -0.33
CA ASN A 93 -23.07 6.50 -0.13
C ASN A 93 -23.81 5.33 -0.80
N ARG A 94 -23.13 4.22 -1.12
CA ARG A 94 -23.81 3.04 -1.69
C ARG A 94 -24.89 2.50 -0.74
N THR A 95 -25.92 1.88 -1.31
CA THR A 95 -26.95 1.22 -0.50
C THR A 95 -26.40 -0.05 0.15
N GLU A 96 -27.00 -0.49 1.24
CA GLU A 96 -26.61 -1.75 1.89
C GLU A 96 -26.76 -2.96 0.95
N ALA A 97 -27.82 -2.98 0.14
CA ALA A 97 -28.03 -4.01 -0.87
C ALA A 97 -26.91 -4.06 -1.91
N ASP A 98 -26.41 -2.91 -2.38
CA ASP A 98 -25.30 -2.85 -3.34
C ASP A 98 -24.00 -3.36 -2.71
N VAL A 99 -23.72 -2.98 -1.46
CA VAL A 99 -22.54 -3.45 -0.71
C VAL A 99 -22.61 -4.96 -0.53
N ILE A 100 -23.73 -5.50 -0.04
CA ILE A 100 -23.90 -6.95 0.14
C ILE A 100 -23.74 -7.70 -1.19
N ARG A 101 -24.30 -7.16 -2.27
CA ARG A 101 -24.19 -7.77 -3.61
C ARG A 101 -22.76 -7.79 -4.13
N GLN A 102 -22.03 -6.69 -3.98
CA GLN A 102 -20.66 -6.56 -4.51
C GLN A 102 -19.66 -7.39 -3.71
N PHE A 103 -19.71 -7.31 -2.37
CA PHE A 103 -18.76 -8.01 -1.50
C PHE A 103 -19.19 -9.44 -1.19
N ARG A 104 -20.43 -9.82 -1.50
CA ARG A 104 -21.03 -11.12 -1.15
C ARG A 104 -20.90 -11.43 0.35
N ALA A 105 -21.05 -10.39 1.15
CA ALA A 105 -20.72 -10.38 2.56
C ALA A 105 -21.72 -9.52 3.35
N ARG A 106 -21.81 -9.77 4.65
CA ARG A 106 -22.62 -8.92 5.54
C ARG A 106 -21.99 -7.55 5.71
N SER A 107 -22.83 -6.52 5.72
CA SER A 107 -22.43 -5.16 6.07
C SER A 107 -22.94 -4.81 7.47
N ALA A 108 -22.19 -3.98 8.19
CA ALA A 108 -22.60 -3.43 9.48
C ALA A 108 -22.29 -1.93 9.52
N GLN A 109 -23.30 -1.13 9.84
CA GLN A 109 -23.11 0.29 10.11
C GLN A 109 -22.86 0.48 11.61
N LEU A 110 -21.62 0.83 11.96
CA LEU A 110 -21.19 1.01 13.36
C LEU A 110 -21.42 2.45 13.82
N MET A 111 -21.23 3.42 12.93
CA MET A 111 -21.45 4.86 13.18
C MET A 111 -22.05 5.52 11.93
N PRO A 112 -22.60 6.74 12.02
CA PRO A 112 -23.14 7.45 10.86
C PRO A 112 -22.14 7.58 9.69
N TYR A 113 -20.84 7.65 10.00
CA TYR A 113 -19.74 7.76 9.03
C TYR A 113 -18.92 6.47 8.88
N LEU A 114 -19.23 5.41 9.63
CA LEU A 114 -18.42 4.19 9.66
C LEU A 114 -19.29 2.98 9.35
N ARG A 115 -19.11 2.46 8.14
CA ARG A 115 -19.68 1.19 7.70
C ARG A 115 -18.56 0.21 7.38
N VAL A 116 -18.72 -1.03 7.81
CA VAL A 116 -17.78 -2.11 7.56
C VAL A 116 -18.45 -3.26 6.80
N VAL A 117 -17.63 -4.06 6.11
CA VAL A 117 -18.02 -5.30 5.45
C VAL A 117 -16.99 -6.38 5.76
N ASP A 118 -17.44 -7.58 6.09
CA ASP A 118 -16.57 -8.70 6.42
C ASP A 118 -16.50 -9.69 5.24
N PRO A 119 -15.42 -9.69 4.43
CA PRO A 119 -15.31 -10.55 3.26
C PRO A 119 -15.14 -12.04 3.60
N THR A 120 -14.94 -12.41 4.87
CA THR A 120 -14.75 -13.81 5.30
C THR A 120 -16.02 -14.49 5.79
N GLN A 121 -17.08 -13.73 6.06
CA GLN A 121 -18.38 -14.26 6.46
C GLN A 121 -19.29 -14.49 5.25
N THR A 122 -18.92 -15.47 4.42
CA THR A 122 -19.87 -16.19 3.53
C THR A 122 -20.58 -17.30 4.27
#